data_AF-A0AAU3YYK5-F1
#
_entry.id   AF-A0AAU3YYK5-F1
#
_cell.length_a   1.000
_cell.length_b   1.000
_cell.length_c   1.000
_cell.angle_alpha   90.00
_cell.angle_beta   90.00
_cell.angle_gamma   90.00
#
_symmetry.space_group_name_H-M   'P 1'
#
loop_
_entity.id
_entity.type
_entity.pdbx_description
1 polymer ?
#
loop_
_entity_poly.entity_id
_entity_poly.type
_entity_poly.pdbx_seq_one_letter_code
_entity_poly.pdbx_strand_id
1 'polypeptide(L)'
;MVHAQLDPTARQTLAVAAVEAKTRKDLSWQQIADAAGLSPAFTTAAVLGQHALPAEAAQAVAELLGLDDDAVMLLQTVPTRGSIPGGIPTDPTIYRFHEMLQVYGTTLKALIHEQFGDGIISAINFRLDVQKVADPEGGERAVITLDGKYLPTKPF
;
A
#
# COMPACT_ATOMS: atom_id res chain seq x y z
N MET A 1 -2.70 -3.89 18.86
CA MET A 1 -2.12 -5.21 19.16
C MET A 1 -0.61 -5.16 18.93
N VAL A 2 0.18 -5.87 19.75
CA VAL A 2 1.68 -5.79 19.81
C VAL A 2 2.34 -6.94 19.01
N HIS A 3 1.57 -7.70 18.23
CA HIS A 3 2.07 -8.89 17.54
C HIS A 3 2.53 -8.57 16.13
N ALA A 4 3.65 -9.16 15.73
CA ALA A 4 4.25 -9.02 14.42
C ALA A 4 4.48 -10.39 13.79
N GLN A 5 4.37 -10.47 12.48
CA GLN A 5 4.77 -11.64 11.72
C GLN A 5 6.30 -11.64 11.56
N LEU A 6 6.89 -12.84 11.57
CA LEU A 6 8.33 -13.00 11.32
C LEU A 6 8.65 -12.98 9.83
N ASP A 7 7.81 -13.61 9.02
CA ASP A 7 7.93 -13.74 7.57
C ASP A 7 6.60 -13.35 6.89
N PRO A 8 6.56 -13.18 5.55
CA PRO A 8 5.36 -12.73 4.88
C PRO A 8 4.35 -13.86 4.58
N THR A 9 4.70 -15.13 4.77
CA THR A 9 3.96 -16.28 4.26
C THR A 9 2.52 -16.31 4.78
N ALA A 10 2.32 -16.21 6.09
CA ALA A 10 0.97 -16.25 6.67
C ALA A 10 0.06 -15.13 6.13
N ARG A 11 0.61 -13.92 5.95
CA ARG A 11 -0.14 -12.77 5.42
C ARG A 11 -0.37 -12.86 3.92
N GLN A 12 0.54 -13.46 3.17
CA GLN A 12 0.36 -13.74 1.74
C GLN A 12 -0.73 -14.80 1.52
N THR A 13 -0.73 -15.88 2.29
CA THR A 13 -1.81 -16.89 2.24
C THR A 13 -3.17 -16.27 2.52
N LEU A 14 -3.26 -15.43 3.56
CA LEU A 14 -4.49 -14.70 3.86
C LEU A 14 -4.88 -13.72 2.75
N ALA A 15 -3.92 -12.99 2.17
CA ALA A 15 -4.19 -12.08 1.06
C ALA A 15 -4.79 -12.81 -0.15
N VAL A 16 -4.27 -14.00 -0.48
CA VAL A 16 -4.84 -14.86 -1.54
C VAL A 16 -6.30 -15.21 -1.23
N ALA A 17 -6.58 -15.72 -0.03
CA ALA A 17 -7.94 -16.06 0.39
C ALA A 17 -8.89 -14.85 0.35
N ALA A 18 -8.43 -13.69 0.81
CA ALA A 18 -9.20 -12.44 0.81
C ALA A 18 -9.50 -11.94 -0.61
N VAL A 19 -8.54 -12.02 -1.54
CA VAL A 19 -8.74 -11.64 -2.95
C VAL A 19 -9.69 -12.60 -3.66
N GLU A 20 -9.60 -13.90 -3.38
CA GLU A 20 -10.58 -14.87 -3.88
C GLU A 20 -11.99 -14.57 -3.35
N ALA A 21 -12.13 -14.32 -2.05
CA ALA A 21 -13.42 -13.97 -1.43
C ALA A 21 -14.00 -12.69 -2.04
N LYS A 22 -13.18 -11.64 -2.18
CA LYS A 22 -13.54 -10.39 -2.86
C LYS A 22 -14.06 -10.66 -4.28
N THR A 23 -13.39 -11.54 -5.03
CA THR A 23 -13.76 -11.88 -6.42
C THR A 23 -15.08 -12.65 -6.47
N ARG A 24 -15.26 -13.66 -5.61
CA ARG A 24 -16.51 -14.45 -5.55
C ARG A 24 -17.73 -13.60 -5.17
N LYS A 25 -17.52 -12.56 -4.36
CA LYS A 25 -18.58 -11.63 -3.93
C LYS A 25 -18.74 -10.41 -4.85
N ASP A 26 -17.96 -10.33 -5.94
CA ASP A 26 -17.94 -9.18 -6.87
C ASP A 26 -17.78 -7.82 -6.16
N LEU A 27 -16.90 -7.77 -5.15
CA LEU A 27 -16.65 -6.56 -4.36
C LEU A 27 -15.53 -5.72 -4.98
N SER A 28 -15.68 -4.40 -4.95
CA SER A 28 -14.63 -3.43 -5.22
C SER A 28 -13.72 -3.21 -4.00
N TRP A 29 -12.52 -2.66 -4.22
CA TRP A 29 -11.66 -2.23 -3.11
C TRP A 29 -12.24 -1.06 -2.32
N GLN A 30 -13.03 -0.19 -2.97
CA GLN A 30 -13.73 0.90 -2.31
C GLN A 30 -14.72 0.37 -1.28
N GLN A 31 -15.55 -0.61 -1.64
CA GLN A 31 -16.51 -1.22 -0.70
C GLN A 31 -15.83 -1.85 0.52
N ILE A 32 -14.66 -2.46 0.34
CA ILE A 32 -13.87 -3.01 1.45
C ILE A 32 -13.33 -1.89 2.34
N ALA A 33 -12.85 -0.80 1.74
CA ALA A 33 -12.36 0.37 2.46
C ALA A 33 -13.47 1.09 3.24
N ASP A 34 -14.66 1.21 2.65
CA ASP A 34 -15.84 1.79 3.28
C ASP A 34 -16.24 0.98 4.52
N ALA A 35 -16.23 -0.35 4.44
CA ALA A 35 -16.46 -1.23 5.59
C ALA A 35 -15.38 -1.09 6.68
N ALA A 36 -14.12 -0.89 6.29
CA ALA A 36 -13.01 -0.68 7.21
C ALA A 36 -13.01 0.72 7.87
N GLY A 37 -13.71 1.71 7.28
CA GLY A 37 -13.66 3.10 7.70
C GLY A 37 -12.31 3.78 7.46
N LEU A 38 -11.52 3.29 6.49
CA LEU A 38 -10.16 3.73 6.21
C LEU A 38 -9.98 4.02 4.71
N SER A 39 -8.85 4.64 4.32
CA SER A 39 -8.63 4.95 2.90
C SER A 39 -8.50 3.68 2.06
N PRO A 40 -8.89 3.73 0.77
CA PRO A 40 -8.72 2.59 -0.15
C PRO A 40 -7.28 2.09 -0.21
N ALA A 41 -6.31 2.99 -0.36
CA ALA A 41 -4.89 2.61 -0.43
C ALA A 41 -4.43 1.87 0.83
N PHE A 42 -4.75 2.39 2.03
CA PHE A 42 -4.35 1.76 3.29
C PHE A 42 -5.04 0.40 3.49
N THR A 43 -6.36 0.35 3.27
CA THR A 43 -7.14 -0.88 3.46
C THR A 43 -6.71 -1.97 2.48
N THR A 44 -6.57 -1.64 1.19
CA THR A 44 -6.08 -2.58 0.19
C THR A 44 -4.69 -3.07 0.54
N ALA A 45 -3.77 -2.18 0.92
CA ALA A 45 -2.42 -2.60 1.30
C ALA A 45 -2.42 -3.47 2.57
N ALA A 46 -3.33 -3.24 3.52
CA ALA A 46 -3.49 -4.11 4.69
C ALA A 46 -4.01 -5.51 4.31
N VAL A 47 -5.05 -5.58 3.48
CA VAL A 47 -5.58 -6.86 2.98
C VAL A 47 -4.52 -7.63 2.17
N LEU A 48 -3.70 -6.92 1.40
CA LEU A 48 -2.57 -7.49 0.64
C LEU A 48 -1.30 -7.74 1.48
N GLY A 49 -1.41 -7.68 2.81
CA GLY A 49 -0.34 -8.10 3.72
C GLY A 49 0.73 -7.06 4.02
N GLN A 50 0.54 -5.78 3.68
CA GLN A 50 1.56 -4.73 3.82
C GLN A 50 1.29 -3.72 4.96
N HIS A 51 0.08 -3.71 5.51
CA HIS A 51 -0.29 -2.95 6.71
C HIS A 51 -1.09 -3.79 7.70
N ALA A 52 -1.12 -3.37 8.96
CA ALA A 52 -2.01 -3.92 9.98
C ALA A 52 -3.31 -3.10 10.01
N LEU A 53 -4.45 -3.77 10.17
CA LEU A 53 -5.73 -3.12 10.46
C LEU A 53 -5.92 -2.94 11.97
N PRO A 54 -6.56 -1.85 12.42
CA PRO A 54 -7.18 -1.79 13.75
C PRO A 54 -8.23 -2.89 13.93
N ALA A 55 -8.53 -3.25 15.19
CA ALA A 55 -9.41 -4.38 15.52
C ALA A 55 -10.80 -4.29 14.86
N GLU A 56 -11.46 -3.13 14.98
CA GLU A 56 -12.78 -2.90 14.40
C GLU A 56 -12.77 -3.03 12.87
N ALA A 57 -11.77 -2.44 12.21
CA ALA A 57 -11.60 -2.54 10.76
C ALA A 57 -11.31 -3.98 10.31
N ALA A 58 -10.48 -4.72 11.06
CA ALA A 58 -10.18 -6.12 10.76
C ALA A 58 -11.44 -7.00 10.85
N GLN A 59 -12.27 -6.79 11.88
CA GLN A 59 -13.53 -7.50 12.04
C GLN A 59 -14.48 -7.21 10.88
N ALA A 60 -14.68 -5.93 10.55
CA ALA A 60 -15.59 -5.52 9.48
C ALA A 60 -15.16 -6.05 8.10
N VAL A 61 -13.85 -6.02 7.80
CA VAL A 61 -13.31 -6.57 6.56
C VAL A 61 -13.46 -8.09 6.50
N ALA A 62 -13.16 -8.80 7.59
CA ALA A 62 -13.31 -10.25 7.65
C ALA A 62 -14.78 -10.67 7.49
N GLU A 63 -15.71 -10.00 8.17
CA GLU A 63 -17.15 -10.25 8.04
C GLU A 63 -17.65 -10.03 6.61
N LEU A 64 -17.29 -8.89 6.01
CA LEU A 64 -17.66 -8.58 4.61
C LEU A 64 -17.14 -9.63 3.65
N LEU A 65 -15.90 -10.11 3.84
CA LEU A 65 -15.28 -11.13 3.01
C LEU A 65 -15.71 -12.57 3.38
N GLY A 66 -16.34 -12.78 4.54
CA GLY A 66 -16.68 -14.11 5.05
C GLY A 66 -15.45 -14.92 5.46
N LEU A 67 -14.47 -14.27 6.08
CA LEU A 67 -13.25 -14.88 6.63
C LEU A 67 -13.45 -15.20 8.12
N ASP A 68 -12.64 -16.11 8.65
CA ASP A 68 -12.73 -16.60 10.02
C ASP A 68 -11.98 -15.72 11.05
N ASP A 69 -12.03 -16.13 12.33
CA ASP A 69 -11.39 -15.41 13.43
C ASP A 69 -9.85 -15.40 13.32
N ASP A 70 -9.27 -16.43 12.69
CA ASP A 70 -7.82 -16.48 12.43
C ASP A 70 -7.42 -15.40 11.43
N ALA A 71 -8.24 -15.15 10.40
CA ALA A 71 -8.05 -14.02 9.49
C ALA A 71 -8.17 -12.67 10.20
N VAL A 72 -9.14 -12.50 11.11
CA VAL A 72 -9.28 -11.28 11.93
C VAL A 72 -8.02 -11.04 12.75
N MET A 73 -7.49 -12.08 13.40
CA MET A 73 -6.24 -12.00 14.16
C MET A 73 -5.08 -11.59 13.24
N LEU A 74 -4.90 -12.27 12.11
CA LEU A 74 -3.78 -12.03 11.19
C LEU A 74 -3.81 -10.63 10.57
N LEU A 75 -4.98 -10.11 10.19
CA LEU A 75 -5.14 -8.74 9.67
C LEU A 75 -4.65 -7.67 10.65
N GLN A 76 -4.67 -7.94 11.96
CA GLN A 76 -4.23 -7.02 13.01
C GLN A 76 -2.73 -7.10 13.31
N THR A 77 -2.02 -8.12 12.82
CA THR A 77 -0.59 -8.27 13.06
C THR A 77 0.23 -7.31 12.20
N VAL A 78 1.32 -6.77 12.75
CA VAL A 78 2.29 -5.98 11.97
C VAL A 78 2.98 -6.93 10.98
N PRO A 79 2.90 -6.69 9.66
CA PRO A 79 3.44 -7.63 8.69
C PRO A 79 4.95 -7.47 8.50
N THR A 80 5.60 -8.56 8.10
CA THR A 80 6.86 -8.47 7.34
C THR A 80 6.54 -7.93 5.95
N ARG A 81 6.90 -6.66 5.74
CA ARG A 81 6.59 -5.92 4.50
C ARG A 81 7.56 -6.28 3.38
N GLY A 82 7.09 -6.15 2.14
CA GLY A 82 7.84 -6.44 0.93
C GLY A 82 6.99 -7.22 -0.05
N SER A 83 6.29 -6.52 -0.94
CA SER A 83 5.38 -7.13 -1.91
C SER A 83 6.06 -7.69 -3.15
N ILE A 84 7.37 -7.44 -3.33
CA ILE A 84 8.14 -7.82 -4.53
C ILE A 84 9.31 -8.72 -4.10
N PRO A 85 9.15 -10.06 -4.09
CA PRO A 85 10.26 -10.96 -3.82
C PRO A 85 11.31 -10.85 -4.94
N GLY A 86 12.60 -10.84 -4.59
CA GLY A 86 13.70 -10.74 -5.56
C GLY A 86 14.05 -9.34 -6.05
N GLY A 87 13.35 -8.29 -5.57
CA GLY A 87 13.73 -6.88 -5.73
C GLY A 87 13.31 -6.22 -7.03
N ILE A 88 13.38 -6.89 -8.18
CA ILE A 88 12.95 -6.34 -9.47
C ILE A 88 11.55 -6.89 -9.82
N PRO A 89 10.52 -6.03 -9.95
CA PRO A 89 9.18 -6.47 -10.33
C PRO A 89 9.17 -7.02 -11.76
N THR A 90 8.44 -8.11 -11.99
CA THR A 90 8.25 -8.70 -13.34
C THR A 90 6.91 -8.33 -13.96
N ASP A 91 5.92 -8.02 -13.13
CA ASP A 91 4.60 -7.57 -13.58
C ASP A 91 4.71 -6.20 -14.28
N PRO A 92 4.18 -6.03 -15.51
CA PRO A 92 4.30 -4.78 -16.26
C PRO A 92 3.72 -3.56 -15.54
N THR A 93 2.60 -3.71 -14.83
CA THR A 93 1.94 -2.60 -14.12
C THR A 93 2.81 -2.10 -12.98
N ILE A 94 3.39 -3.01 -12.19
CA ILE A 94 4.32 -2.65 -11.10
C ILE A 94 5.66 -2.15 -11.67
N TYR A 95 6.16 -2.75 -12.76
CA TYR A 95 7.45 -2.40 -13.35
C TYR A 95 7.55 -0.94 -13.81
N ARG A 96 6.45 -0.33 -14.27
CA ARG A 96 6.47 1.09 -14.69
C ARG A 96 6.84 2.03 -13.54
N PHE A 97 6.47 1.72 -12.30
CA PHE A 97 6.91 2.50 -11.13
C PHE A 97 8.41 2.35 -10.85
N HIS A 98 8.95 1.14 -11.04
CA HIS A 98 10.39 0.91 -10.96
C HIS A 98 11.14 1.66 -12.07
N GLU A 99 10.61 1.66 -13.30
CA GLU A 99 11.16 2.41 -14.43
C GLU A 99 11.13 3.93 -14.20
N MET A 100 10.05 4.48 -13.63
CA MET A 100 9.98 5.89 -13.23
C MET A 100 11.11 6.26 -12.27
N LEU A 101 11.45 5.37 -11.31
CA LEU A 101 12.59 5.59 -10.41
C LEU A 101 13.94 5.50 -11.12
N GLN A 102 14.10 4.60 -12.10
CA GLN A 102 15.32 4.53 -12.91
C GLN A 102 15.53 5.80 -13.77
N VAL A 103 14.44 6.39 -14.27
CA VAL A 103 14.49 7.61 -15.09
C VAL A 103 14.64 8.88 -14.23
N TYR A 104 13.86 9.00 -13.16
CA TYR A 104 13.72 10.25 -12.40
C TYR A 104 14.34 10.22 -11.00
N GLY A 105 14.92 9.09 -10.55
CA GLY A 105 15.45 8.97 -9.19
C GLY A 105 16.51 10.02 -8.84
N THR A 106 17.43 10.28 -9.76
CA THR A 106 18.46 11.34 -9.59
C THR A 106 17.85 12.75 -9.62
N THR A 107 16.87 12.99 -10.49
CA THR A 107 16.12 14.26 -10.57
C THR A 107 15.34 14.53 -9.28
N LEU A 108 14.61 13.54 -8.77
CA LEU A 108 13.90 13.64 -7.49
C LEU A 108 14.85 14.00 -6.35
N LYS A 109 15.99 13.29 -6.26
CA LYS A 109 17.03 13.58 -5.26
C LYS A 109 17.50 15.03 -5.34
N ALA A 110 17.84 15.51 -6.54
CA ALA A 110 18.32 16.87 -6.74
C ALA A 110 17.27 17.92 -6.36
N LEU A 111 16.04 17.78 -6.83
CA LEU A 111 14.94 18.73 -6.55
C LEU A 111 14.56 18.75 -5.07
N ILE A 112 14.57 17.60 -4.38
CA ILE A 112 14.32 17.52 -2.93
C ILE A 112 15.42 18.28 -2.18
N HIS A 113 16.69 18.05 -2.52
CA HIS A 113 17.80 18.73 -1.86
C HIS A 113 17.81 20.24 -2.11
N GLU A 114 17.42 20.68 -3.31
CA GLU A 114 17.30 22.11 -3.65
C GLU A 114 16.16 22.79 -2.88
N GLN A 115 14.99 22.15 -2.79
CA GLN A 115 13.80 22.77 -2.19
C GLN A 115 13.74 22.64 -0.66
N PHE A 116 14.27 21.56 -0.09
CA PHE A 116 14.13 21.25 1.34
C PHE A 116 15.47 21.21 2.09
N GLY A 117 16.58 20.95 1.39
CA GLY A 117 17.90 20.74 1.99
C GLY A 117 18.27 19.26 2.12
N ASP A 118 19.43 18.98 2.73
CA ASP A 118 19.92 17.62 2.92
C ASP A 118 18.99 16.81 3.84
N GLY A 119 18.60 15.61 3.42
CA GLY A 119 17.59 14.80 4.10
C GLY A 119 16.84 13.87 3.17
N ILE A 120 15.65 13.43 3.61
CA ILE A 120 14.78 12.52 2.85
C ILE A 120 13.31 12.94 2.91
N ILE A 121 12.54 12.46 1.94
CA ILE A 121 11.08 12.40 2.02
C ILE A 121 10.69 11.04 2.61
N SER A 122 10.00 11.05 3.75
CA SER A 122 9.68 9.84 4.51
C SER A 122 8.73 8.92 3.76
N ALA A 123 8.98 7.60 3.81
CA ALA A 123 8.05 6.55 3.40
C ALA A 123 7.28 5.93 4.59
N ILE A 124 7.39 6.52 5.79
CA ILE A 124 6.70 6.07 7.02
C ILE A 124 5.65 7.08 7.46
N ASN A 125 6.05 8.35 7.63
CA ASN A 125 5.08 9.44 7.72
C ASN A 125 4.72 9.86 6.31
N PHE A 126 3.86 9.02 5.70
CA PHE A 126 3.63 8.97 4.28
C PHE A 126 2.19 8.53 3.98
N ARG A 127 1.65 9.05 2.87
CA ARG A 127 0.42 8.56 2.25
C ARG A 127 0.54 8.63 0.74
N LEU A 128 -0.24 7.78 0.07
CA LEU A 128 -0.44 7.84 -1.38
C LEU A 128 -1.92 7.74 -1.73
N ASP A 129 -2.27 8.24 -2.90
CA ASP A 129 -3.56 8.04 -3.52
C ASP A 129 -3.41 7.85 -5.05
N VAL A 130 -4.42 7.23 -5.65
CA VAL A 130 -4.48 6.99 -7.09
C VAL A 130 -5.83 7.50 -7.58
N GLN A 131 -5.80 8.44 -8.52
CA GLN A 131 -6.98 9.06 -9.09
C GLN A 131 -6.99 8.87 -10.60
N LYS A 132 -8.14 8.47 -11.11
CA LYS A 132 -8.39 8.43 -12.55
C LYS A 132 -8.91 9.78 -13.01
N VAL A 133 -8.30 10.33 -14.06
CA VAL A 133 -8.71 11.61 -14.66
C VAL A 133 -8.82 11.46 -16.18
N ALA A 134 -9.64 12.28 -16.83
CA ALA A 134 -9.76 12.29 -18.27
C ALA A 134 -8.46 12.83 -18.92
N ASP A 135 -8.03 12.24 -20.04
CA ASP A 135 -6.94 12.77 -20.85
C ASP A 135 -7.47 13.79 -21.86
N PRO A 136 -6.96 15.04 -21.90
CA PRO A 136 -7.36 16.03 -22.91
C PRO A 136 -7.13 15.59 -24.36
N GLU A 137 -6.19 14.67 -24.60
CA GLU A 137 -5.88 14.12 -25.94
C GLU A 137 -6.70 12.87 -26.28
N GLY A 138 -7.58 12.44 -25.37
CA GLY A 138 -8.40 11.24 -25.50
C GLY A 138 -7.87 10.07 -24.67
N GLY A 139 -8.78 9.40 -23.96
CA GLY A 139 -8.44 8.33 -23.03
C GLY A 139 -8.42 8.79 -21.57
N GLU A 140 -7.62 8.12 -20.74
CA GLU A 140 -7.63 8.26 -19.29
C GLU A 140 -6.20 8.29 -18.75
N ARG A 141 -5.99 9.07 -17.69
CA ARG A 141 -4.71 9.13 -16.97
C ARG A 141 -4.90 8.68 -15.53
N ALA A 142 -3.84 8.14 -14.95
CA ALA A 142 -3.72 7.97 -13.52
C ALA A 142 -2.84 9.07 -12.93
N VAL A 143 -3.39 9.84 -11.99
CA VAL A 143 -2.63 10.74 -11.14
C VAL A 143 -2.31 9.99 -9.86
N ILE A 144 -1.04 9.92 -9.51
CA ILE A 144 -0.54 9.21 -8.34
C ILE A 144 0.20 10.20 -7.48
N THR A 145 -0.33 10.47 -6.30
CA THR A 145 0.26 11.43 -5.36
C THR A 145 1.13 10.67 -4.36
N LEU A 146 2.37 11.13 -4.18
CA LEU A 146 3.28 10.66 -3.14
C LEU A 146 3.48 11.82 -2.15
N ASP A 147 2.90 11.71 -0.95
CA ASP A 147 2.94 12.76 0.08
C ASP A 147 3.67 12.24 1.32
N GLY A 148 4.93 12.66 1.47
CA GLY A 148 5.80 12.23 2.55
C GLY A 148 6.40 13.41 3.31
N LYS A 149 6.52 13.25 4.63
CA LYS A 149 7.14 14.28 5.49
C LYS A 149 8.64 14.40 5.20
N TYR A 150 9.13 15.62 5.00
CA TYR A 150 10.57 15.90 4.94
C TYR A 150 11.24 15.70 6.31
N LEU A 151 12.37 15.01 6.33
CA LEU A 151 13.19 14.75 7.52
C LEU A 151 14.64 15.21 7.24
N PRO A 152 15.12 16.30 7.89
CA PRO A 152 16.44 16.86 7.61
C PRO A 152 17.57 16.01 8.19
N THR A 153 18.66 15.87 7.43
CA THR A 153 19.95 15.42 7.93
C THR A 153 20.65 16.61 8.58
N LYS A 154 21.21 16.44 9.78
CA LYS A 154 21.89 17.51 10.52
C LYS A 154 23.31 17.07 10.93
N PRO A 155 24.30 17.97 10.91
CA PRO A 155 25.59 17.72 11.56
C PRO A 155 25.41 17.41 13.05
N PHE A 156 26.28 16.57 13.60
CA PHE A 156 26.34 16.24 15.02
C PHE A 156 27.74 16.54 15.58
#